data_AF-F8AUZ1-F1
#
_entry.id   AF-F8AUZ1-F1
#
_cell.length_a   1.000
_cell.length_b   1.000
_cell.length_c   1.000
_cell.angle_alpha   90.00
_cell.angle_beta   90.00
_cell.angle_gamma   90.00
#
_symmetry.space_group_name_H-M   'P 1'
#
loop_
_entity.id
_entity.type
_entity.pdbx_description
1 polymer ?
#
loop_
_entity_poly.entity_id
_entity_poly.type
_entity_poly.pdbx_seq_one_letter_code
_entity_poly.pdbx_strand_id
1 'polypeptide(L)'
;MLLIALDTATPACSVALVDVAHGYPPGLSDAAATPATAGQPAVTEADGSEARAVVGGQAVVVTGRAARQVVDPRRHAELLVPLVREVLDEAAVRPADLDGVVVGLGPGPFTSLRVGVVTAGAFADALGKPAYGICSLDGVGAGLTGRVAVATDARRREVYWAVYADGARVAGPFVDRPRAVVDALREMSASRLVGPGAALYPDVFADLAGPGPHPWPASTPASAPASATGARTGAGPDTRAGTGSGTRSGAGPGQTPGPPRTADPGYPSPVVLARLAAADVLARRPPAPLVPLYLRRPDAAEPHPPKAVAV
;
A
#
# COMPACT_ATOMS: atom_id res chain seq x y z
N MET A 1 7.41 -17.90 6.52
CA MET A 1 8.19 -16.74 6.99
C MET A 1 7.22 -15.63 7.27
N LEU A 2 7.27 -15.06 8.47
CA LEU A 2 6.33 -14.04 8.93
C LEU A 2 6.92 -12.65 8.68
N LEU A 3 6.25 -11.83 7.88
CA LEU A 3 6.73 -10.50 7.49
C LEU A 3 5.75 -9.42 7.93
N ILE A 4 6.29 -8.27 8.31
CA ILE A 4 5.52 -7.03 8.40
C ILE A 4 5.89 -6.12 7.24
N ALA A 5 4.89 -5.57 6.54
CA ALA A 5 5.06 -4.68 5.41
C ALA A 5 4.40 -3.33 5.67
N LEU A 6 5.06 -2.23 5.29
CA LEU A 6 4.54 -0.88 5.49
C LEU A 6 4.80 0.03 4.29
N ASP A 7 3.89 0.98 4.07
CA ASP A 7 4.03 2.04 3.06
C ASP A 7 3.52 3.38 3.59
N THR A 8 4.29 4.43 3.31
CA THR A 8 3.97 5.83 3.63
C THR A 8 4.27 6.77 2.46
N ALA A 9 4.37 6.21 1.25
CA ALA A 9 4.74 6.94 0.05
C ALA A 9 3.58 7.80 -0.49
N THR A 10 2.35 7.52 -0.04
CA THR A 10 1.13 8.19 -0.47
C THR A 10 0.42 8.87 0.72
N PRO A 11 -0.71 9.57 0.52
CA PRO A 11 -1.55 10.00 1.64
C PRO A 11 -2.01 8.87 2.57
N ALA A 12 -2.00 7.62 2.10
CA ALA A 12 -2.23 6.46 2.95
C ALA A 12 -0.99 6.10 3.76
N CYS A 13 -1.20 5.80 5.04
CA CYS A 13 -0.29 5.05 5.88
C CYS A 13 -0.86 3.64 6.01
N SER A 14 -0.15 2.66 5.45
CA SER A 14 -0.62 1.28 5.34
C SER A 14 0.38 0.32 5.97
N VAL A 15 -0.13 -0.66 6.70
CA VAL A 15 0.66 -1.73 7.34
C VAL A 15 -0.05 -3.06 7.15
N ALA A 16 0.68 -4.14 6.88
CA ALA A 16 0.14 -5.49 6.88
C ALA A 16 1.13 -6.47 7.53
N LEU A 17 0.57 -7.47 8.20
CA LEU A 17 1.27 -8.66 8.66
C LEU A 17 0.90 -9.82 7.74
N VAL A 18 1.89 -10.53 7.22
CA VAL A 18 1.67 -11.61 6.25
C VAL A 18 2.56 -12.81 6.52
N ASP A 19 2.07 -13.99 6.20
CA ASP A 19 2.88 -15.19 6.03
C ASP A 19 3.29 -15.37 4.58
N VAL A 20 4.53 -15.79 4.37
CA VAL A 20 5.10 -16.10 3.07
C VAL A 20 5.65 -17.51 3.09
N ALA A 21 5.24 -18.31 2.11
CA ALA A 21 5.71 -19.69 1.93
C ALA A 21 5.98 -19.99 0.46
N HIS A 22 6.82 -20.99 0.19
CA HIS A 22 6.88 -21.56 -1.16
C HIS A 22 5.51 -22.14 -1.52
N GLY A 23 5.00 -21.76 -2.67
CA GLY A 23 3.87 -22.42 -3.30
C GLY A 23 4.32 -23.70 -3.97
N TYR A 24 3.44 -24.70 -3.98
CA TYR A 24 3.60 -25.82 -4.87
C TYR A 24 3.39 -25.33 -6.32
N PRO A 25 4.20 -25.73 -7.31
CA PRO A 25 3.91 -25.39 -8.70
C PRO A 25 2.53 -25.95 -9.09
N PRO A 26 1.77 -25.27 -9.95
CA PRO A 26 0.52 -25.84 -10.47
C PRO A 26 0.85 -27.13 -11.23
N GLY A 27 0.35 -28.30 -10.77
CA GLY A 27 0.41 -29.53 -11.56
C GLY A 27 0.82 -30.87 -10.90
N LEU A 28 0.56 -31.12 -9.61
CA LEU A 28 0.22 -32.48 -9.17
C LEU A 28 -1.21 -32.40 -8.61
N SER A 29 -2.24 -33.04 -9.20
CA SER A 29 -2.25 -34.31 -9.93
C SER A 29 -2.53 -34.24 -11.45
N ASP A 30 -2.00 -35.25 -12.15
CA ASP A 30 -2.13 -35.59 -13.58
C ASP A 30 -3.51 -35.36 -14.23
N ALA A 31 -3.58 -34.44 -15.21
CA ALA A 31 -4.27 -34.58 -16.51
C ALA A 31 -4.25 -33.25 -17.29
N ALA A 32 -3.66 -33.27 -18.49
CA ALA A 32 -3.65 -32.22 -19.53
C ALA A 32 -2.85 -30.93 -19.22
N ALA A 33 -1.52 -31.03 -19.23
CA ALA A 33 -0.64 -29.86 -19.38
C ALA A 33 -0.12 -29.78 -20.83
N THR A 34 -0.58 -28.78 -21.59
CA THR A 34 0.17 -28.26 -22.75
C THR A 34 1.12 -27.16 -22.21
N PRO A 35 2.39 -27.13 -22.63
CA PRO A 35 3.39 -26.27 -21.99
C PRO A 35 3.08 -24.79 -22.24
N ALA A 36 2.89 -24.03 -21.15
CA ALA A 36 2.79 -22.57 -21.19
C ALA A 36 4.19 -21.94 -21.20
N THR A 37 4.42 -21.06 -22.17
CA THR A 37 5.66 -20.32 -22.43
C THR A 37 6.07 -19.44 -21.24
N ALA A 38 7.38 -19.38 -20.99
CA ALA A 38 8.01 -18.58 -19.95
C ALA A 38 7.57 -17.10 -19.98
N GLY A 39 7.19 -16.56 -18.82
CA GLY A 39 6.93 -15.14 -18.61
C GLY A 39 5.49 -14.79 -18.23
N GLN A 40 4.97 -15.35 -17.13
CA GLN A 40 3.71 -14.91 -16.52
C GLN A 40 3.71 -15.14 -15.00
N PRO A 41 3.29 -14.17 -14.17
CA PRO A 41 2.68 -14.47 -12.89
C PRO A 41 1.20 -14.79 -13.12
N ALA A 42 0.84 -16.07 -13.16
CA ALA A 42 -0.56 -16.48 -13.11
C ALA A 42 -1.10 -16.20 -11.70
N VAL A 43 -2.07 -15.31 -11.60
CA VAL A 43 -2.79 -14.99 -10.35
C VAL A 43 -4.07 -15.81 -10.36
N THR A 44 -4.18 -16.79 -9.46
CA THR A 44 -5.44 -17.51 -9.21
C THR A 44 -5.93 -17.10 -7.84
N GLU A 45 -7.07 -16.41 -7.78
CA GLU A 45 -7.67 -15.93 -6.54
C GLU A 45 -8.44 -17.05 -5.82
N ALA A 46 -8.18 -17.21 -4.53
CA ALA A 46 -9.00 -18.00 -3.62
C ALA A 46 -9.21 -17.17 -2.34
N ASP A 47 -10.46 -16.78 -2.09
CA ASP A 47 -11.00 -16.17 -0.86
C ASP A 47 -10.03 -15.31 -0.03
N GLY A 48 -9.77 -14.08 -0.51
CA GLY A 48 -9.54 -12.84 0.28
C GLY A 48 -8.42 -12.80 1.35
N SER A 49 -7.72 -13.89 1.57
CA SER A 49 -6.74 -14.10 2.64
C SER A 49 -5.46 -14.72 2.13
N GLU A 50 -5.48 -15.38 0.97
CA GLU A 50 -4.34 -16.08 0.37
C GLU A 50 -4.12 -15.63 -1.09
N ALA A 51 -2.91 -15.14 -1.39
CA ALA A 51 -2.46 -14.74 -2.71
C ALA A 51 -1.42 -15.73 -3.23
N ARG A 52 -1.66 -16.33 -4.40
CA ARG A 52 -0.65 -17.16 -5.08
C ARG A 52 -0.05 -16.38 -6.24
N ALA A 53 1.28 -16.42 -6.35
CA ALA A 53 2.00 -15.81 -7.46
C ALA A 53 3.25 -16.60 -7.81
N VAL A 54 3.70 -16.50 -9.05
CA VAL A 54 5.02 -16.98 -9.47
C VAL A 54 5.96 -15.78 -9.49
N VAL A 55 6.99 -15.79 -8.64
CA VAL A 55 8.02 -14.74 -8.57
C VAL A 55 9.36 -15.37 -8.89
N GLY A 56 10.05 -14.89 -9.93
CA GLY A 56 11.33 -15.44 -10.36
C GLY A 56 11.27 -16.92 -10.77
N GLY A 57 10.11 -17.38 -11.28
CA GLY A 57 9.88 -18.79 -11.65
C GLY A 57 9.51 -19.71 -10.48
N GLN A 58 9.46 -19.21 -9.24
CA GLN A 58 9.04 -19.98 -8.08
C GLN A 58 7.61 -19.61 -7.68
N ALA A 59 6.75 -20.62 -7.50
CA ALA A 59 5.45 -20.41 -6.89
C ALA A 59 5.64 -19.97 -5.44
N VAL A 60 4.90 -18.96 -5.02
CA VAL A 60 4.90 -18.36 -3.70
C VAL A 60 3.45 -18.17 -3.27
N VAL A 61 3.19 -18.44 -2.00
CA VAL A 61 1.93 -18.15 -1.34
C VAL A 61 2.17 -17.05 -0.31
N VAL A 62 1.34 -16.01 -0.35
CA VAL A 62 1.32 -14.93 0.64
C VAL A 62 -0.06 -14.89 1.29
N THR A 63 -0.11 -15.07 2.59
CA THR A 63 -1.36 -15.08 3.36
C THR A 63 -1.42 -13.89 4.29
N GLY A 64 -2.44 -13.04 4.17
CA GLY A 64 -2.65 -11.90 5.05
C GLY A 64 -3.13 -12.34 6.43
N ARG A 65 -2.44 -11.89 7.49
CA ARG A 65 -2.84 -12.11 8.88
C ARG A 65 -3.66 -10.94 9.44
N ALA A 66 -3.21 -9.72 9.18
CA ALA A 66 -3.89 -8.49 9.54
C ALA A 66 -3.41 -7.36 8.63
N ALA A 67 -4.27 -6.37 8.39
CA ALA A 67 -3.90 -5.17 7.63
C ALA A 67 -4.63 -3.94 8.17
N ARG A 68 -3.96 -2.79 8.06
CA ARG A 68 -4.51 -1.47 8.37
C ARG A 68 -4.12 -0.48 7.29
N GLN A 69 -5.04 0.41 6.97
CA GLN A 69 -4.79 1.55 6.12
C GLN A 69 -5.56 2.75 6.64
N VAL A 70 -4.84 3.85 6.86
CA VAL A 70 -5.43 5.13 7.24
C VAL A 70 -4.98 6.18 6.23
N VAL A 71 -5.94 6.87 5.60
CA VAL A 71 -5.66 7.95 4.66
C VAL A 71 -5.65 9.27 5.42
N ASP A 72 -4.45 9.73 5.77
CA ASP A 72 -4.21 11.06 6.32
C ASP A 72 -2.82 11.56 5.91
N PRO A 73 -2.72 12.55 5.00
CA PRO A 73 -1.44 12.99 4.44
C PRO A 73 -0.54 13.73 5.43
N ARG A 74 -1.00 14.02 6.66
CA ARG A 74 -0.27 14.83 7.64
C ARG A 74 0.19 14.05 8.87
N ARG A 75 -0.32 12.83 9.07
CA ARG A 75 -0.18 12.10 10.33
C ARG A 75 0.62 10.81 10.24
N HIS A 76 1.40 10.58 9.17
CA HIS A 76 2.22 9.36 9.03
C HIS A 76 3.11 9.07 10.26
N ALA A 77 3.76 10.10 10.82
CA ALA A 77 4.62 9.96 11.99
C ALA A 77 3.85 9.55 13.26
N GLU A 78 2.60 9.99 13.38
CA GLU A 78 1.72 9.63 14.51
C GLU A 78 1.05 8.27 14.31
N LEU A 79 0.76 7.89 13.06
CA LEU A 79 -0.03 6.72 12.72
C LEU A 79 0.79 5.43 12.59
N LEU A 80 2.00 5.50 12.02
CA LEU A 80 2.72 4.31 11.58
C LEU A 80 2.97 3.30 12.71
N VAL A 81 3.53 3.75 13.84
CA VAL A 81 3.85 2.85 14.96
C VAL A 81 2.59 2.30 15.64
N PRO A 82 1.53 3.09 15.89
CA PRO A 82 0.24 2.53 16.32
C PRO A 82 -0.33 1.47 15.39
N LEU A 83 -0.32 1.70 14.07
CA LEU A 83 -0.81 0.71 13.10
C LEU A 83 0.01 -0.58 13.12
N VAL A 84 1.33 -0.49 13.29
CA VAL A 84 2.20 -1.66 13.48
C VAL A 84 1.79 -2.46 14.72
N ARG A 85 1.50 -1.79 15.84
CA ARG A 85 1.03 -2.47 17.06
C ARG A 85 -0.32 -3.14 16.85
N GLU A 86 -1.27 -2.43 16.25
CA GLU A 86 -2.61 -2.97 16.00
C GLU A 86 -2.59 -4.26 15.17
N VAL A 87 -1.78 -4.34 14.10
CA VAL A 87 -1.72 -5.56 13.27
C VAL A 87 -1.01 -6.72 13.97
N LEU A 88 -0.03 -6.44 14.84
CA LEU A 88 0.65 -7.46 15.62
C LEU A 88 -0.26 -7.99 16.73
N ASP A 89 -0.95 -7.10 17.43
CA ASP A 89 -1.86 -7.42 18.53
C ASP A 89 -3.07 -8.22 18.02
N GLU A 90 -3.68 -7.82 16.88
CA GLU A 90 -4.79 -8.56 16.26
C GLU A 90 -4.40 -9.99 15.90
N ALA A 91 -3.16 -10.19 15.41
CA ALA A 91 -2.66 -11.51 15.05
C ALA A 91 -2.04 -12.28 16.23
N ALA A 92 -1.99 -11.69 17.43
CA ALA A 92 -1.31 -12.22 18.61
C ALA A 92 0.17 -12.59 18.34
N VAL A 93 0.87 -11.79 17.55
CA VAL A 93 2.27 -11.99 17.13
C VAL A 93 3.17 -11.03 17.90
N ARG A 94 4.30 -11.54 18.40
CA ARG A 94 5.31 -10.68 19.02
C ARG A 94 6.27 -10.14 17.94
N PRO A 95 6.83 -8.92 18.10
CA PRO A 95 7.83 -8.40 17.16
C PRO A 95 9.01 -9.36 16.91
N ALA A 96 9.43 -10.12 17.92
CA ALA A 96 10.54 -11.07 17.82
C ALA A 96 10.24 -12.28 16.91
N ASP A 97 8.96 -12.58 16.68
CA ASP A 97 8.50 -13.69 15.83
C ASP A 97 8.57 -13.33 14.33
N LEU A 98 8.81 -12.06 14.00
CA LEU A 98 8.98 -11.61 12.62
C LEU A 98 10.30 -12.15 12.03
N ASP A 99 10.25 -12.53 10.77
CA ASP A 99 11.40 -12.94 9.96
C ASP A 99 12.00 -11.79 9.15
N GLY A 100 11.26 -10.69 8.97
CA GLY A 100 11.73 -9.52 8.22
C GLY A 100 10.71 -8.40 8.12
N VAL A 101 11.19 -7.24 7.67
CA VAL A 101 10.39 -6.04 7.41
C VAL A 101 10.40 -5.74 5.91
N VAL A 102 9.27 -5.33 5.34
CA VAL A 102 9.17 -4.85 3.97
C VAL A 102 8.70 -3.41 3.97
N VAL A 103 9.29 -2.55 3.16
CA VAL A 103 8.95 -1.13 3.12
C VAL A 103 8.84 -0.58 1.71
N GLY A 104 7.83 0.24 1.48
CA GLY A 104 7.73 1.08 0.30
C GLY A 104 8.82 2.15 0.26
N LEU A 105 9.64 2.14 -0.79
CA LEU A 105 10.71 3.12 -1.02
C LEU A 105 10.22 4.36 -1.77
N GLY A 106 8.93 4.50 -2.03
CA GLY A 106 8.39 5.59 -2.84
C GLY A 106 8.28 5.21 -4.32
N PRO A 107 8.13 6.19 -5.22
CA PRO A 107 8.25 7.64 -4.98
C PRO A 107 7.12 8.21 -4.12
N GLY A 108 7.41 9.29 -3.40
CA GLY A 108 6.45 9.94 -2.51
C GLY A 108 6.98 11.23 -1.87
N PRO A 109 6.15 11.95 -1.09
CA PRO A 109 6.57 13.15 -0.38
C PRO A 109 7.74 12.89 0.58
N PHE A 110 8.70 13.81 0.63
CA PHE A 110 9.96 13.67 1.38
C PHE A 110 9.74 13.27 2.85
N THR A 111 8.87 13.98 3.56
CA THR A 111 8.65 13.77 5.00
C THR A 111 8.01 12.42 5.29
N SER A 112 6.91 12.08 4.61
CA SER A 112 6.18 10.82 4.87
C SER A 112 7.02 9.62 4.44
N LEU A 113 7.75 9.71 3.33
CA LEU A 113 8.60 8.64 2.86
C LEU A 113 9.75 8.36 3.84
N ARG A 114 10.40 9.40 4.36
CA ARG A 114 11.46 9.23 5.36
C ARG A 114 10.93 8.61 6.65
N VAL A 115 9.72 8.95 7.10
CA VAL A 115 9.09 8.32 8.25
C VAL A 115 9.02 6.80 8.05
N GLY A 116 8.46 6.33 6.93
CA GLY A 116 8.33 4.90 6.64
C GLY A 116 9.68 4.19 6.55
N VAL A 117 10.59 4.70 5.71
CA VAL A 117 11.88 4.04 5.45
C VAL A 117 12.77 3.99 6.70
N VAL A 118 12.86 5.09 7.46
CA VAL A 118 13.67 5.13 8.69
C VAL A 118 13.05 4.26 9.78
N THR A 119 11.72 4.30 9.96
CA THR A 119 11.05 3.41 10.92
C THR A 119 11.25 1.95 10.57
N ALA A 120 11.11 1.56 9.30
CA ALA A 120 11.34 0.19 8.87
C ALA A 120 12.78 -0.28 9.13
N GLY A 121 13.77 0.54 8.76
CA GLY A 121 15.17 0.25 9.00
C GLY A 121 15.50 0.11 10.49
N ALA A 122 15.07 1.06 11.31
CA ALA A 122 15.29 1.02 12.76
C ALA A 122 14.56 -0.16 13.43
N PHE A 123 13.36 -0.50 12.98
CA PHE A 123 12.61 -1.63 13.51
C PHE A 123 13.28 -2.97 13.17
N ALA A 124 13.74 -3.12 11.93
CA ALA A 124 14.46 -4.32 11.50
C ALA A 124 15.81 -4.46 12.23
N ASP A 125 16.56 -3.36 12.38
CA ASP A 125 17.83 -3.31 13.11
C ASP A 125 17.66 -3.72 14.58
N ALA A 126 16.65 -3.15 15.27
CA ALA A 126 16.34 -3.49 16.66
C ALA A 126 15.95 -4.97 16.86
N LEU A 127 15.39 -5.62 15.83
CA LEU A 127 15.02 -7.04 15.86
C LEU A 127 16.15 -7.97 15.34
N GLY A 128 17.24 -7.42 14.79
CA GLY A 128 18.26 -8.19 14.09
C GLY A 128 17.72 -8.92 12.85
N LYS A 129 16.76 -8.31 12.14
CA LYS A 129 16.07 -8.90 10.97
C LYS A 129 16.39 -8.11 9.69
N PRO A 130 16.29 -8.74 8.50
CA PRO A 130 16.43 -8.02 7.24
C PRO A 130 15.26 -7.07 6.96
N ALA A 131 15.54 -5.96 6.28
CA ALA A 131 14.55 -5.05 5.74
C ALA A 131 14.63 -4.99 4.22
N TYR A 132 13.53 -5.27 3.52
CA TYR A 132 13.44 -5.27 2.06
C TYR A 132 12.71 -4.02 1.57
N GLY A 133 13.36 -3.26 0.68
CA GLY A 133 12.77 -2.07 0.08
C GLY A 133 12.17 -2.36 -1.29
N ILE A 134 10.89 -2.02 -1.49
CA ILE A 134 10.16 -2.20 -2.76
C ILE A 134 9.66 -0.84 -3.25
N CYS A 135 9.67 -0.58 -4.56
CA CYS A 135 9.03 0.64 -5.09
C CYS A 135 7.52 0.59 -4.86
N SER A 136 6.97 1.63 -4.26
CA SER A 136 5.56 1.71 -3.88
C SER A 136 4.62 1.61 -5.08
N LEU A 137 5.00 2.14 -6.25
CA LEU A 137 4.19 1.99 -7.47
C LEU A 137 4.08 0.53 -7.93
N ASP A 138 5.04 -0.33 -7.60
CA ASP A 138 4.97 -1.76 -7.93
C ASP A 138 3.84 -2.45 -7.14
N GLY A 139 3.53 -1.94 -5.95
CA GLY A 139 2.39 -2.39 -5.14
C GLY A 139 1.04 -2.19 -5.83
N VAL A 140 0.96 -1.30 -6.81
CA VAL A 140 -0.22 -1.07 -7.66
C VAL A 140 -0.05 -1.77 -9.02
N GLY A 141 1.16 -1.72 -9.58
CA GLY A 141 1.46 -2.24 -10.91
C GLY A 141 1.44 -3.77 -11.02
N ALA A 142 1.80 -4.50 -9.96
CA ALA A 142 2.06 -5.94 -10.01
C ALA A 142 0.89 -6.85 -10.43
N GLY A 143 -0.36 -6.36 -10.38
CA GLY A 143 -1.55 -7.10 -10.82
C GLY A 143 -2.09 -6.67 -12.19
N LEU A 144 -1.42 -5.74 -12.87
CA LEU A 144 -1.94 -5.15 -14.11
C LEU A 144 -1.53 -5.98 -15.33
N THR A 145 -2.48 -6.34 -16.16
CA THR A 145 -2.24 -7.00 -17.45
C THR A 145 -2.04 -5.98 -18.57
N GLY A 146 -1.23 -6.36 -19.57
CA GLY A 146 -0.85 -5.52 -20.68
C GLY A 146 0.12 -4.42 -20.29
N ARG A 147 0.31 -3.45 -21.20
CA ARG A 147 1.20 -2.31 -21.00
C ARG A 147 0.46 -1.12 -20.40
N VAL A 148 0.68 -0.87 -19.11
CA VAL A 148 -0.12 0.03 -18.29
C VAL A 148 0.77 0.95 -17.49
N ALA A 149 0.42 2.22 -17.41
CA ALA A 149 1.06 3.15 -16.52
C ALA A 149 0.32 3.27 -15.18
N VAL A 150 1.08 3.45 -14.11
CA VAL A 150 0.56 3.82 -12.79
C VAL A 150 1.03 5.23 -12.48
N ALA A 151 0.14 6.10 -12.02
CA ALA A 151 0.49 7.43 -11.53
C ALA A 151 -0.10 7.74 -10.15
N THR A 152 0.68 8.46 -9.34
CA THR A 152 0.25 9.05 -8.06
C THR A 152 0.67 10.51 -7.97
N ASP A 153 0.08 11.25 -7.04
CA ASP A 153 0.32 12.69 -6.85
C ASP A 153 1.77 12.98 -6.43
N ALA A 154 2.50 13.77 -7.24
CA ALA A 154 3.82 14.29 -6.87
C ALA A 154 3.76 15.70 -6.26
N ARG A 155 2.55 16.23 -6.04
CA ARG A 155 2.24 17.63 -5.72
C ARG A 155 2.68 18.57 -6.83
N ARG A 156 2.47 19.88 -6.63
CA ARG A 156 2.99 20.96 -7.49
C ARG A 156 2.75 20.77 -8.99
N ARG A 157 1.58 20.21 -9.35
CA ARG A 157 1.15 19.99 -10.73
C ARG A 157 1.99 18.93 -11.49
N GLU A 158 2.56 17.98 -10.76
CA GLU A 158 3.32 16.84 -11.28
C GLU A 158 2.70 15.53 -10.80
N VAL A 159 3.07 14.44 -11.46
CA VAL A 159 2.74 13.07 -11.03
C VAL A 159 4.00 12.23 -10.97
N TYR A 160 4.05 11.33 -9.98
CA TYR A 160 5.00 10.24 -9.97
C TYR A 160 4.42 9.10 -10.78
N TRP A 161 5.19 8.52 -11.70
CA TRP A 161 4.65 7.54 -12.62
C TRP A 161 5.65 6.48 -13.04
N ALA A 162 5.16 5.30 -13.43
CA ALA A 162 5.95 4.20 -13.95
C ALA A 162 5.11 3.39 -14.97
N VAL A 163 5.77 2.67 -15.86
CA VAL A 163 5.12 1.80 -16.85
C VAL A 163 5.37 0.35 -16.49
N TYR A 164 4.32 -0.45 -16.57
CA TYR A 164 4.30 -1.87 -16.31
C TYR A 164 3.91 -2.62 -17.58
N ALA A 165 4.50 -3.79 -17.79
CA ALA A 165 4.04 -4.77 -18.77
C ALA A 165 3.78 -6.07 -18.01
N ASP A 166 2.52 -6.51 -17.99
CA ASP A 166 2.09 -7.75 -17.33
C ASP A 166 2.59 -7.87 -15.87
N GLY A 167 2.39 -6.79 -15.11
CA GLY A 167 2.76 -6.68 -13.71
C GLY A 167 4.22 -6.31 -13.45
N ALA A 168 5.11 -6.44 -14.44
CA ALA A 168 6.53 -6.10 -14.28
C ALA A 168 6.79 -4.64 -14.67
N ARG A 169 7.49 -3.88 -13.81
CA ARG A 169 7.89 -2.51 -14.15
C ARG A 169 8.91 -2.55 -15.30
N VAL A 170 8.59 -1.89 -16.41
CA VAL A 170 9.43 -1.78 -17.62
C VAL A 170 10.03 -0.40 -17.82
N ALA A 171 9.50 0.64 -17.15
CA ALA A 171 10.08 1.98 -17.15
C ALA A 171 9.76 2.73 -15.85
N GLY A 172 10.66 3.63 -15.44
CA GLY A 172 10.52 4.46 -14.25
C GLY A 172 10.94 3.76 -12.94
N PRO A 173 10.58 4.34 -11.78
CA PRO A 173 9.66 5.47 -11.65
C PRO A 173 10.26 6.82 -12.03
N PHE A 174 9.40 7.73 -12.50
CA PHE A 174 9.71 9.09 -12.97
C PHE A 174 8.84 10.13 -12.26
N VAL A 175 9.13 11.41 -12.49
CA VAL A 175 8.31 12.55 -12.04
C VAL A 175 8.23 13.59 -13.14
N ASP A 176 7.02 13.90 -13.59
CA ASP A 176 6.80 14.84 -14.69
C ASP A 176 5.46 15.57 -14.57
N ARG A 177 5.30 16.63 -15.35
CA ARG A 177 4.00 17.28 -15.53
C ARG A 177 3.06 16.39 -16.35
N PRO A 178 1.74 16.38 -16.06
CA PRO A 178 0.77 15.51 -16.72
C PRO A 178 0.85 15.47 -18.25
N ARG A 179 1.07 16.61 -18.91
CA ARG A 179 1.14 16.65 -20.38
C ARG A 179 2.38 15.92 -20.94
N ALA A 180 3.53 16.09 -20.30
CA ALA A 180 4.75 15.39 -20.68
C ALA A 180 4.61 13.87 -20.46
N VAL A 181 3.87 13.47 -19.42
CA VAL A 181 3.54 12.06 -19.19
C VAL A 181 2.71 11.50 -20.35
N VAL A 182 1.70 12.21 -20.85
CA VAL A 182 0.91 11.75 -22.02
C VAL A 182 1.80 11.48 -23.23
N ASP A 183 2.72 12.40 -23.53
CA ASP A 183 3.61 12.26 -24.67
C ASP A 183 4.54 11.04 -24.50
N ALA A 184 5.16 10.90 -23.33
CA ALA A 184 6.04 9.76 -23.02
C ALA A 184 5.29 8.41 -23.02
N LEU A 185 4.03 8.38 -22.55
CA LEU A 185 3.22 7.17 -22.56
C LEU A 185 2.82 6.72 -23.97
N ARG A 186 2.58 7.67 -24.88
CA ARG A 186 2.33 7.38 -26.31
C ARG A 186 3.56 6.77 -26.96
N GLU A 187 4.74 7.35 -26.73
CA GLU A 187 6.01 6.81 -27.23
C GLU A 187 6.27 5.38 -26.73
N MET A 188 5.95 5.11 -25.46
CA MET A 188 6.10 3.79 -24.86
C MET A 188 4.94 2.82 -25.16
N SER A 189 3.94 3.23 -25.95
CA SER A 189 2.77 2.41 -26.30
C SER A 189 1.99 1.90 -25.07
N ALA A 190 1.93 2.66 -23.98
CA ALA A 190 1.10 2.33 -22.84
C ALA A 190 -0.38 2.60 -23.17
N SER A 191 -1.23 1.60 -22.99
CA SER A 191 -2.63 1.65 -23.44
C SER A 191 -3.57 2.34 -22.44
N ARG A 192 -3.15 2.48 -21.19
CA ARG A 192 -3.94 3.08 -20.11
C ARG A 192 -3.08 3.59 -18.97
N LEU A 193 -3.62 4.51 -18.19
CA LEU A 193 -3.05 5.07 -16.96
C LEU A 193 -4.03 4.81 -15.80
N VAL A 194 -3.53 4.29 -14.68
CA VAL A 194 -4.30 4.05 -13.45
C VAL A 194 -3.67 4.72 -12.23
N GLY A 195 -4.43 4.75 -11.14
CA GLY A 195 -3.98 5.28 -9.84
C GLY A 195 -4.44 6.73 -9.57
N PRO A 196 -4.24 7.24 -8.34
CA PRO A 196 -4.78 8.51 -7.89
C PRO A 196 -4.29 9.70 -8.73
N GLY A 197 -3.10 9.60 -9.33
CA GLY A 197 -2.55 10.64 -10.21
C GLY A 197 -3.35 10.82 -11.49
N ALA A 198 -3.97 9.76 -12.02
CA ALA A 198 -4.84 9.85 -13.19
C ALA A 198 -6.12 10.67 -12.89
N ALA A 199 -6.70 10.46 -11.70
CA ALA A 199 -7.91 11.13 -11.27
C ALA A 199 -7.71 12.63 -10.96
N LEU A 200 -6.48 13.08 -10.72
CA LEU A 200 -6.15 14.49 -10.47
C LEU A 200 -6.19 15.37 -11.73
N TYR A 201 -6.05 14.76 -12.91
CA TYR A 201 -5.99 15.49 -14.19
C TYR A 201 -6.87 14.80 -15.24
N PRO A 202 -8.19 14.69 -15.01
CA PRO A 202 -9.09 13.90 -15.86
C PRO A 202 -9.10 14.40 -17.31
N ASP A 203 -9.04 15.72 -17.52
CA ASP A 203 -9.02 16.29 -18.87
C ASP A 203 -7.71 16.01 -19.62
N VAL A 204 -6.58 15.88 -18.90
CA VAL A 204 -5.28 15.60 -19.51
C VAL A 204 -5.14 14.13 -19.87
N PHE A 205 -5.71 13.23 -19.06
CA PHE A 205 -5.59 11.78 -19.19
C PHE A 205 -6.82 11.09 -19.77
N ALA A 206 -7.79 11.84 -20.32
CA ALA A 206 -9.06 11.31 -20.81
C ALA A 206 -8.87 10.12 -21.78
N ASP A 207 -7.94 10.24 -22.74
CA ASP A 207 -7.65 9.21 -23.75
C ASP A 207 -6.93 7.97 -23.18
N LEU A 208 -6.44 8.04 -21.95
CA LEU A 208 -5.68 6.98 -21.27
C LEU A 208 -6.45 6.39 -20.08
N ALA A 209 -7.68 6.85 -19.83
CA ALA A 209 -8.48 6.32 -18.74
C ALA A 209 -8.82 4.85 -18.99
N GLY A 210 -8.55 3.99 -18.01
CA GLY A 210 -8.96 2.59 -18.02
C GLY A 210 -9.54 2.19 -16.66
N PRO A 211 -10.21 1.03 -16.56
CA PRO A 211 -10.61 0.50 -15.26
C PRO A 211 -9.37 0.40 -14.36
N GLY A 212 -9.51 0.89 -13.13
CA GLY A 212 -8.48 0.80 -12.10
C GLY A 212 -8.14 -0.66 -11.76
N PRO A 213 -7.09 -0.91 -10.96
CA PRO A 213 -6.85 -2.26 -10.44
C PRO A 213 -8.12 -2.80 -9.79
N HIS A 214 -8.44 -4.08 -10.02
CA HIS A 214 -9.52 -4.74 -9.30
C HIS A 214 -9.22 -4.63 -7.80
N PRO A 215 -10.20 -4.21 -6.98
CA PRO A 215 -10.00 -4.12 -5.54
C PRO A 215 -9.63 -5.50 -5.01
N TRP A 216 -8.52 -5.57 -4.27
CA TRP A 216 -8.20 -6.74 -3.45
C TRP A 216 -9.40 -6.99 -2.52
N PRO A 217 -9.88 -8.25 -2.34
CA PRO A 217 -11.04 -8.46 -1.48
C PRO A 217 -10.69 -7.99 -0.07
N ALA A 218 -11.54 -7.11 0.45
CA ALA A 218 -11.70 -6.93 1.87
C ALA A 218 -11.76 -8.32 2.52
N SER A 219 -10.87 -8.62 3.47
CA SER A 219 -11.14 -9.73 4.38
C SER A 219 -12.48 -9.47 5.02
N THR A 220 -13.50 -10.23 4.65
CA THR A 220 -14.79 -10.21 5.35
C THR A 220 -14.45 -10.57 6.80
N PRO A 221 -14.76 -9.74 7.81
CA PRO A 221 -14.55 -10.16 9.18
C PRO A 221 -15.35 -11.45 9.37
N ALA A 222 -14.67 -12.52 9.78
CA ALA A 222 -15.31 -13.77 10.11
C ALA A 222 -16.47 -13.47 11.05
N SER A 223 -17.69 -13.79 10.62
CA SER A 223 -18.90 -13.57 11.40
C SER A 223 -18.69 -14.18 12.79
N ALA A 224 -18.59 -13.34 13.82
CA ALA A 224 -18.57 -13.81 15.19
C ALA A 224 -19.85 -14.63 15.44
N PRO A 225 -19.78 -15.82 16.08
CA PRO A 225 -20.98 -16.60 16.35
C PRO A 225 -21.93 -15.77 17.23
N ALA A 226 -23.17 -15.60 16.75
CA ALA A 226 -24.20 -14.84 17.43
C ALA A 226 -24.40 -15.38 18.85
N SER A 227 -23.94 -14.62 19.85
CA SER A 227 -24.25 -14.90 21.25
C SER A 227 -25.66 -14.42 21.52
N ALA A 228 -26.60 -15.38 21.60
CA ALA A 228 -27.95 -15.14 22.07
C ALA A 228 -27.90 -14.47 23.46
N THR A 229 -28.29 -13.20 23.53
CA THR A 229 -28.49 -12.51 24.81
C THR A 229 -29.97 -12.21 24.96
N GLY A 230 -30.56 -12.87 25.95
CA GLY A 230 -31.98 -12.85 26.23
C GLY A 230 -32.54 -11.46 26.55
N ALA A 231 -33.81 -11.31 26.19
CA ALA A 231 -34.66 -10.20 26.55
C ALA A 231 -34.65 -9.94 28.06
N ARG A 232 -34.52 -8.67 28.44
CA ARG A 232 -35.13 -8.15 29.67
C ARG A 232 -35.91 -6.89 29.34
N THR A 233 -37.20 -7.01 29.61
CA THR A 233 -38.24 -6.00 29.64
C THR A 233 -38.01 -4.97 30.74
N GLY A 234 -38.32 -3.71 30.46
CA GLY A 234 -38.42 -2.64 31.45
C GLY A 234 -39.02 -1.39 30.81
N ALA A 235 -40.32 -1.22 30.99
CA ALA A 235 -41.10 -0.09 30.50
C ALA A 235 -41.02 1.10 31.49
N GLY A 236 -41.13 2.33 30.95
CA GLY A 236 -41.79 3.44 31.67
C GLY A 236 -41.22 4.84 31.36
N PRO A 237 -42.07 5.89 31.23
CA PRO A 237 -41.84 7.02 30.32
C PRO A 237 -41.65 8.39 31.03
N ASP A 238 -41.17 9.41 30.30
CA ASP A 238 -41.94 10.65 30.00
C ASP A 238 -41.08 11.87 29.60
N THR A 239 -41.50 12.50 28.48
CA THR A 239 -41.49 13.95 28.11
C THR A 239 -40.14 14.71 28.09
N ARG A 240 -39.85 15.68 27.19
CA ARG A 240 -40.65 16.72 26.53
C ARG A 240 -39.83 17.34 25.38
N ALA A 241 -40.53 17.91 24.41
CA ALA A 241 -39.97 18.60 23.24
C ALA A 241 -39.25 19.92 23.57
N GLY A 242 -38.24 20.26 22.77
CA GLY A 242 -37.57 21.55 22.75
C GLY A 242 -36.91 21.81 21.39
N THR A 243 -37.47 22.75 20.63
CA THR A 243 -37.03 23.25 19.32
C THR A 243 -35.80 24.17 19.41
N GLY A 244 -34.90 24.13 18.42
CA GLY A 244 -34.16 25.33 17.99
C GLY A 244 -32.65 25.23 17.75
N SER A 245 -32.29 25.18 16.46
CA SER A 245 -31.18 25.90 15.80
C SER A 245 -29.70 25.55 16.09
N GLY A 246 -28.93 25.41 14.99
CA GLY A 246 -27.50 25.74 14.95
C GLY A 246 -26.55 24.57 14.70
N THR A 247 -26.46 24.10 13.45
CA THR A 247 -25.40 23.18 13.01
C THR A 247 -24.03 23.88 13.03
N ARG A 248 -23.31 23.75 14.15
CA ARG A 248 -21.84 23.87 14.22
C ARG A 248 -21.30 22.49 14.57
N SER A 249 -20.78 21.77 13.58
CA SER A 249 -20.03 20.53 13.78
C SER A 249 -18.59 20.87 14.20
N GLY A 250 -18.41 21.15 15.49
CA GLY A 250 -17.10 21.09 16.15
C GLY A 250 -16.77 19.63 16.44
N ALA A 251 -15.62 19.15 15.96
CA ALA A 251 -15.09 17.84 16.33
C ALA A 251 -14.67 17.88 17.81
N GLY A 252 -15.39 17.18 18.68
CA GLY A 252 -15.01 16.96 20.07
C GLY A 252 -13.92 15.88 20.20
N PRO A 253 -13.07 15.94 21.24
CA PRO A 253 -12.10 14.89 21.54
C PRO A 253 -12.82 13.70 22.15
N GLY A 254 -12.73 12.53 21.53
CA GLY A 254 -13.37 11.30 22.04
C GLY A 254 -14.07 10.42 21.02
N GLN A 255 -13.90 10.65 19.71
CA GLN A 255 -14.35 9.65 18.73
C GLN A 255 -13.45 8.42 18.79
N THR A 256 -13.97 7.34 19.36
CA THR A 256 -13.43 5.99 19.23
C THR A 256 -13.24 5.70 17.74
N PRO A 257 -12.07 5.19 17.29
CA PRO A 257 -11.89 4.84 15.90
C PRO A 257 -12.98 3.84 15.50
N GLY A 258 -13.73 4.15 14.43
CA GLY A 258 -14.68 3.20 13.85
C GLY A 258 -13.96 1.95 13.33
N PRO A 259 -14.71 0.89 12.96
CA PRO A 259 -14.12 -0.36 12.46
C PRO A 259 -13.16 -0.09 11.27
N PRO A 260 -12.11 -0.92 11.10
CA PRO A 260 -11.09 -0.70 10.09
C PRO A 260 -11.71 -0.63 8.70
N ARG A 261 -11.41 0.46 7.98
CA ARG A 261 -11.80 0.60 6.57
C ARG A 261 -10.85 -0.26 5.73
N THR A 262 -11.42 -0.96 4.77
CA THR A 262 -10.73 -1.74 3.75
C THR A 262 -9.77 -0.86 2.97
N ALA A 263 -8.62 -1.41 2.56
CA ALA A 263 -7.63 -0.69 1.75
C ALA A 263 -8.29 -0.13 0.48
N ASP A 264 -8.16 1.18 0.28
CA ASP A 264 -8.58 1.85 -0.95
C ASP A 264 -7.69 1.35 -2.10
N PRO A 265 -8.27 0.78 -3.18
CA PRO A 265 -7.53 0.19 -4.30
C PRO A 265 -6.64 1.18 -5.06
N GLY A 266 -6.75 2.49 -4.79
CA GLY A 266 -5.87 3.50 -5.36
C GLY A 266 -4.47 3.59 -4.73
N TYR A 267 -4.25 3.03 -3.53
CA TYR A 267 -2.95 3.15 -2.84
C TYR A 267 -2.14 1.83 -2.86
N PRO A 268 -0.81 1.90 -2.72
CA PRO A 268 0.04 0.72 -2.65
C PRO A 268 -0.41 -0.24 -1.55
N SER A 269 -0.66 -1.50 -1.91
CA SER A 269 -1.00 -2.54 -0.94
C SER A 269 0.26 -3.07 -0.26
N PRO A 270 0.41 -2.97 1.08
CA PRO A 270 1.56 -3.53 1.78
C PRO A 270 1.66 -5.06 1.65
N VAL A 271 0.53 -5.77 1.47
CA VAL A 271 0.52 -7.21 1.17
C VAL A 271 1.18 -7.49 -0.18
N VAL A 272 0.91 -6.66 -1.19
CA VAL A 272 1.54 -6.80 -2.52
C VAL A 272 3.03 -6.47 -2.46
N LEU A 273 3.45 -5.47 -1.67
CA LEU A 273 4.87 -5.21 -1.44
C LEU A 273 5.57 -6.43 -0.83
N ALA A 274 4.96 -7.08 0.17
CA ALA A 274 5.50 -8.30 0.76
C ALA A 274 5.61 -9.44 -0.26
N ARG A 275 4.61 -9.58 -1.14
CA ARG A 275 4.64 -10.54 -2.25
C ARG A 275 5.78 -10.29 -3.23
N LEU A 276 6.05 -9.03 -3.56
CA LEU A 276 7.17 -8.66 -4.43
C LEU A 276 8.53 -8.95 -3.78
N ALA A 277 8.63 -8.82 -2.45
CA ALA A 277 9.82 -9.19 -1.69
C ALA A 277 9.97 -10.71 -1.44
N ALA A 278 8.91 -11.49 -1.65
CA ALA A 278 8.83 -12.87 -1.16
C ALA A 278 9.92 -13.80 -1.69
N ALA A 279 10.29 -13.67 -2.97
CA ALA A 279 11.36 -14.50 -3.54
C ALA A 279 12.74 -14.19 -2.93
N ASP A 280 12.99 -12.94 -2.54
CA ASP A 280 14.25 -12.55 -1.88
C ASP A 280 14.25 -13.03 -0.43
N VAL A 281 13.12 -12.88 0.26
CA VAL A 281 12.88 -13.34 1.63
C VAL A 281 13.05 -14.85 1.75
N LEU A 282 12.33 -15.63 0.95
CA LEU A 282 12.36 -17.10 1.01
C LEU A 282 13.76 -17.66 0.67
N ALA A 283 14.46 -17.03 -0.28
CA ALA A 283 15.83 -17.35 -0.62
C ALA A 283 16.87 -16.82 0.38
N ARG A 284 16.44 -16.07 1.42
CA ARG A 284 17.31 -15.37 2.38
C ARG A 284 18.39 -14.53 1.71
N ARG A 285 18.06 -13.90 0.59
CA ARG A 285 18.98 -13.00 -0.11
C ARG A 285 19.22 -11.75 0.75
N PRO A 286 20.48 -11.29 0.90
CA PRO A 286 20.77 -10.05 1.60
C PRO A 286 20.02 -8.89 0.94
N PRO A 287 19.26 -8.08 1.69
CA PRO A 287 18.54 -6.96 1.12
C PRO A 287 19.52 -5.88 0.63
N ALA A 288 19.14 -5.20 -0.45
CA ALA A 288 19.80 -3.98 -0.87
C ALA A 288 19.59 -2.86 0.18
N PRO A 289 20.46 -1.83 0.21
CA PRO A 289 20.25 -0.67 1.06
C PRO A 289 18.88 -0.02 0.84
N LEU A 290 18.23 0.41 1.92
CA LEU A 290 16.95 1.12 1.85
C LEU A 290 17.16 2.56 1.35
N VAL A 291 17.27 2.72 0.03
CA VAL A 291 17.43 4.02 -0.63
C VAL A 291 16.05 4.56 -1.02
N PRO A 292 15.55 5.63 -0.36
CA PRO A 292 14.28 6.22 -0.74
C PRO A 292 14.33 6.86 -2.13
N LEU A 293 13.25 6.70 -2.90
CA LEU A 293 13.11 7.23 -4.25
C LEU A 293 12.67 8.70 -4.22
N TYR A 294 13.58 9.58 -3.79
CA TYR A 294 13.40 11.03 -3.85
C TYR A 294 13.60 11.55 -5.28
N LEU A 295 12.59 11.37 -6.12
CA LEU A 295 12.68 11.76 -7.53
C LEU A 295 12.60 13.27 -7.74
N ARG A 296 12.01 14.00 -6.79
CA ARG A 296 11.89 15.45 -6.84
C ARG A 296 13.01 16.08 -6.01
N ARG A 297 13.74 17.03 -6.60
CA ARG A 297 14.73 17.81 -5.83
C ARG A 297 14.01 18.54 -4.68
N PRO A 298 14.57 18.54 -3.46
CA PRO A 298 14.03 19.33 -2.36
C PRO A 298 13.94 20.80 -2.78
N ASP A 299 12.79 21.45 -2.57
CA ASP A 299 12.59 22.87 -2.92
C ASP A 299 13.32 23.84 -1.98
N ALA A 300 14.30 23.34 -1.20
CA ALA A 300 15.06 24.17 -0.29
C ALA A 300 15.92 25.13 -1.11
N ALA A 301 15.45 26.37 -1.22
CA ALA A 301 16.29 27.49 -1.61
C ALA A 301 17.25 27.79 -0.45
N GLU A 302 18.48 28.22 -0.77
CA GLU A 302 19.39 28.72 0.25
C GLU A 302 18.71 29.86 1.03
N PRO A 303 18.74 29.83 2.38
CA PRO A 303 18.15 30.89 3.16
C PRO A 303 18.83 32.21 2.82
N HIS A 304 18.03 33.26 2.64
CA HIS A 304 18.57 34.61 2.47
C HIS A 304 19.40 35.00 3.71
N PRO A 305 20.46 35.81 3.54
CA PRO A 305 21.24 36.29 4.67
C PRO A 305 20.31 36.98 5.69
N PRO A 306 20.55 36.78 7.00
CA PRO A 306 19.71 37.37 8.03
C PRO A 306 19.65 38.89 7.87
N LYS A 307 18.45 39.46 8.02
CA LYS A 307 18.23 40.90 7.92
C LYS A 307 19.08 41.60 8.98
N ALA A 308 19.97 42.50 8.56
CA ALA A 308 20.79 43.27 9.49
C ALA A 308 19.86 44.09 10.40
N VAL A 309 19.91 43.83 11.70
CA VAL A 309 19.27 44.65 12.72
C VAL A 309 20.30 45.71 13.10
N ALA A 310 20.03 46.97 12.77
CA ALA A 310 20.83 48.07 13.26
C ALA A 310 20.58 48.22 14.76
N VAL A 311 21.64 48.14 15.56
CA VAL A 311 21.65 48.44 17.00
C VAL A 311 21.98 49.92 17.20
#